data_AF-A0AAX1N5A4-F1
#
_entry.id   AF-A0AAX1N5A4-F1
#
_cell.length_a   1.000
_cell.length_b   1.000
_cell.length_c   1.000
_cell.angle_alpha   90.00
_cell.angle_beta   90.00
_cell.angle_gamma   90.00
#
_symmetry.space_group_name_H-M   'P 1'
#
loop_
_entity.id
_entity.type
_entity.pdbx_description
1 polymer ?
#
loop_
_entity_poly.entity_id
_entity_poly.type
_entity_poly.pdbx_seq_one_letter_code
_entity_poly.pdbx_strand_id
1 'polypeptide(L)'
;MNSKTIFLTALTIIITACSVKTFQRTFIGNWNEKALDFSESIQFQDNTRLLDILLEDKYFGTGKTDNTSQKYLWLRAPNNLSDFFDVTKKIGLERLLTKEEYNQVLDDEAYWGYAWKGKSLNMIVDSLILAYSEEHQKENYYLSFWERRRVEKNDVVVFDILNQTKAFYTKGVIDINEDINRNDLYELMLFNINLNSEKDSVNRQKMTIEYFDVLKSNGLEHSAYNLISETDYHQFILEKEDSLLQTLTYDTIPEEVYWVTRNNASWVRSYRDNGP
;
A
#
# COMPACT_ATOMS: atom_id res chain seq x y z
N MET A 1 24.88 65.54 -0.27
CA MET A 1 23.82 64.54 -0.57
C MET A 1 22.66 64.78 0.39
N ASN A 2 21.46 65.05 -0.14
CA ASN A 2 20.30 65.52 0.64
C ASN A 2 19.67 64.41 1.48
N SER A 3 19.46 64.66 2.78
CA SER A 3 18.85 63.69 3.71
C SER A 3 17.42 63.29 3.30
N LYS A 4 16.72 64.14 2.54
CA LYS A 4 15.41 63.82 1.94
C LYS A 4 15.47 62.66 0.95
N THR A 5 16.59 62.50 0.23
CA THR A 5 16.74 61.43 -0.75
C THR A 5 16.96 60.09 -0.04
N ILE A 6 17.74 60.07 1.05
CA ILE A 6 17.99 58.86 1.86
C ILE A 6 16.70 58.37 2.55
N PHE A 7 15.85 59.29 3.02
CA PHE A 7 14.58 58.93 3.65
C PHE A 7 13.58 58.34 2.66
N LEU A 8 13.54 58.83 1.41
CA LEU A 8 12.70 58.26 0.37
C LEU A 8 13.17 56.85 -0.01
N THR A 9 14.48 56.61 -0.18
CA THR A 9 14.98 55.26 -0.52
C THR A 9 14.75 54.26 0.62
N ALA A 10 14.92 54.68 1.88
CA ALA A 10 14.66 53.82 3.05
C ALA A 10 13.17 53.47 3.19
N LEU A 11 12.27 54.42 2.95
CA LEU A 11 10.82 54.18 3.00
C LEU A 11 10.36 53.25 1.86
N THR A 12 10.92 53.40 0.65
CA THR A 12 10.63 52.49 -0.47
C THR A 12 11.15 51.08 -0.19
N ILE A 13 12.34 50.91 0.40
CA ILE A 13 12.85 49.58 0.77
C ILE A 13 11.98 48.94 1.86
N ILE A 14 11.49 49.70 2.84
CA ILE A 14 10.61 49.18 3.89
C ILE A 14 9.22 48.80 3.34
N ILE A 15 8.65 49.59 2.42
CA ILE A 15 7.36 49.28 1.78
C ILE A 15 7.50 48.07 0.83
N THR A 16 8.66 47.89 0.18
CA THR A 16 8.90 46.73 -0.68
C THR A 16 9.21 45.46 0.13
N ALA A 17 9.83 45.59 1.31
CA ALA A 17 10.09 44.47 2.22
C ALA A 17 8.84 43.98 2.97
N CYS A 18 7.80 44.81 3.12
CA CYS A 18 6.55 44.45 3.80
C CYS A 18 5.44 43.91 2.88
N SER A 19 5.68 43.71 1.58
CA SER A 19 4.63 43.29 0.64
C SER A 19 4.98 42.09 -0.24
N VAL A 20 5.95 41.26 0.14
CA VAL A 20 5.97 39.89 -0.38
C VAL A 20 4.92 39.12 0.41
N LYS A 21 3.65 39.24 -0.01
CA LYS A 21 2.66 38.20 0.31
C LYS A 21 3.21 36.93 -0.33
N THR A 22 3.85 36.09 0.47
CA THR A 22 4.06 34.69 0.11
C THR A 22 2.68 34.15 -0.24
N PHE A 23 2.43 33.92 -1.53
CA PHE A 23 1.27 33.18 -1.98
C PHE A 23 1.42 31.78 -1.41
N GLN A 24 0.74 31.48 -0.31
CA GLN A 24 0.56 30.10 0.12
C GLN A 24 -0.29 29.43 -0.95
N ARG A 25 0.31 28.50 -1.69
CA ARG A 25 -0.43 27.66 -2.63
C ARG A 25 -1.34 26.75 -1.83
N THR A 26 -2.55 26.55 -2.34
CA THR A 26 -3.55 25.68 -1.73
C THR A 26 -3.91 24.57 -2.71
N PHE A 27 -4.05 23.36 -2.19
CA PHE A 27 -4.34 22.14 -2.95
C PHE A 27 -5.63 21.54 -2.48
N ILE A 28 -6.34 20.86 -3.39
CA ILE A 28 -7.45 19.99 -2.99
C ILE A 28 -6.86 18.86 -2.13
N GLY A 29 -7.24 18.79 -0.86
CA GLY A 29 -6.59 17.84 0.04
C GLY A 29 -7.20 17.65 1.43
N ASN A 30 -8.23 18.41 1.81
CA ASN A 30 -9.02 18.10 3.01
C ASN A 30 -10.15 17.12 2.68
N TRP A 31 -9.78 15.96 2.14
CA TRP A 31 -10.75 14.89 1.93
C TRP A 31 -11.17 14.35 3.29
N ASN A 32 -12.46 14.08 3.45
CA ASN A 32 -12.92 13.27 4.58
C ASN A 32 -12.49 11.82 4.33
N GLU A 33 -11.26 11.47 4.71
CA GLU A 33 -10.76 10.09 4.67
C GLU A 33 -10.97 9.46 6.04
N LYS A 34 -11.84 8.44 6.08
CA LYS A 34 -11.93 7.54 7.21
C LYS A 34 -10.60 6.77 7.28
N ALA A 35 -9.84 7.03 8.34
CA ALA A 35 -8.64 6.24 8.62
C ALA A 35 -9.04 4.76 8.83
N LEU A 36 -8.67 3.91 7.87
CA LEU A 36 -8.72 2.47 8.05
C LEU A 36 -7.43 2.04 8.72
N ASP A 37 -7.56 1.18 9.73
CA ASP A 37 -6.44 0.69 10.52
C ASP A 37 -5.39 -0.04 9.67
N PHE A 38 -5.81 -0.65 8.56
CA PHE A 38 -4.93 -1.35 7.62
C PHE A 38 -4.35 -0.49 6.50
N SER A 39 -4.82 0.74 6.25
CA SER A 39 -4.38 1.53 5.09
C SER A 39 -2.89 1.90 5.13
N GLU A 40 -2.28 2.00 6.30
CA GLU A 40 -0.82 2.22 6.40
C GLU A 40 -0.01 0.95 6.11
N SER A 41 -0.66 -0.21 6.26
CA SER A 41 -0.07 -1.52 6.02
C SER A 41 -0.28 -2.02 4.59
N ILE A 42 -1.42 -1.66 4.00
CA ILE A 42 -1.91 -2.17 2.74
C ILE A 42 -2.41 -0.99 1.93
N GLN A 43 -1.64 -0.65 0.90
CA GLN A 43 -1.99 0.38 -0.06
C GLN A 43 -2.01 -0.24 -1.44
N PHE A 44 -2.99 0.18 -2.21
CA PHE A 44 -3.12 -0.12 -3.62
C PHE A 44 -2.32 0.89 -4.44
N GLN A 45 -1.51 0.37 -5.35
CA GLN A 45 -0.89 1.12 -6.44
C GLN A 45 -1.09 0.33 -7.74
N ASP A 46 -1.09 1.04 -8.85
CA ASP A 46 -1.17 0.42 -10.17
C ASP A 46 -0.06 -0.60 -10.37
N ASN A 47 -0.40 -1.73 -10.97
CA ASN A 47 0.52 -2.85 -11.23
C ASN A 47 1.11 -3.50 -9.98
N THR A 48 0.67 -3.15 -8.76
CA THR A 48 1.07 -3.91 -7.56
C THR A 48 0.54 -5.33 -7.70
N ARG A 49 1.43 -6.30 -7.93
CA ARG A 49 1.03 -7.70 -7.82
C ARG A 49 0.88 -7.98 -6.34
N LEU A 50 -0.14 -8.77 -5.96
CA LEU A 50 -0.21 -9.18 -4.55
C LEU A 50 1.03 -9.99 -4.15
N LEU A 51 1.68 -10.64 -5.12
CA LEU A 51 3.00 -11.21 -4.94
C LEU A 51 4.01 -10.19 -4.40
N ASP A 52 4.05 -8.97 -4.94
CA ASP A 52 4.91 -7.90 -4.43
C ASP A 52 4.50 -7.50 -3.01
N ILE A 53 3.18 -7.43 -2.74
CA ILE A 53 2.68 -7.20 -1.36
C ILE A 53 3.14 -8.30 -0.40
N LEU A 54 3.14 -9.57 -0.79
CA LEU A 54 3.58 -10.68 0.04
C LEU A 54 5.10 -10.69 0.22
N LEU A 55 5.85 -10.41 -0.84
CA LEU A 55 7.31 -10.61 -0.90
C LEU A 55 8.14 -9.38 -0.58
N GLU A 56 7.72 -8.19 -0.99
CA GLU A 56 8.55 -7.00 -1.03
C GLU A 56 8.76 -6.41 0.38
N ASP A 57 7.78 -6.54 1.29
CA ASP A 57 7.85 -5.89 2.60
C ASP A 57 7.10 -6.57 3.77
N LYS A 58 6.16 -7.51 3.52
CA LYS A 58 5.06 -7.72 4.48
C LYS A 58 4.96 -9.11 5.11
N TYR A 59 5.31 -10.16 4.39
CA TYR A 59 5.24 -11.55 4.91
C TYR A 59 6.60 -12.24 4.94
N PHE A 60 7.40 -12.05 3.89
CA PHE A 60 8.61 -12.82 3.68
C PHE A 60 9.91 -12.00 3.77
N GLY A 61 9.87 -10.69 3.49
CA GLY A 61 11.02 -9.84 3.06
C GLY A 61 12.37 -9.91 3.80
N THR A 62 13.44 -9.85 3.00
CA THR A 62 14.90 -9.93 3.31
C THR A 62 15.66 -8.61 3.42
N GLY A 63 14.98 -7.47 3.30
CA GLY A 63 15.63 -6.20 2.95
C GLY A 63 16.44 -5.55 4.07
N LYS A 64 17.47 -4.78 3.70
CA LYS A 64 18.12 -3.74 4.55
C LYS A 64 17.09 -2.75 5.17
N THR A 65 15.85 -2.77 4.69
CA THR A 65 14.67 -1.98 5.07
C THR A 65 13.89 -2.52 6.27
N ASP A 66 14.18 -3.74 6.77
CA ASP A 66 13.54 -4.29 7.99
C ASP A 66 13.83 -3.46 9.26
N ASN A 67 14.82 -2.56 9.21
CA ASN A 67 15.08 -1.56 10.25
C ASN A 67 14.15 -0.33 10.19
N THR A 68 13.24 -0.24 9.21
CA THR A 68 12.18 0.78 9.20
C THR A 68 11.05 0.36 10.14
N SER A 69 11.37 0.32 11.43
CA SER A 69 10.54 -0.16 12.55
C SER A 69 9.12 0.39 12.64
N GLN A 70 8.79 1.46 11.90
CA GLN A 70 7.51 2.15 11.94
C GLN A 70 6.57 1.83 10.76
N LYS A 71 7.02 1.11 9.72
CA LYS A 71 6.15 0.75 8.60
C LYS A 71 5.39 -0.55 8.88
N TYR A 72 4.17 -0.61 8.36
CA TYR A 72 3.32 -1.81 8.35
C TYR A 72 2.98 -2.41 9.73
N LEU A 73 2.99 -1.59 10.79
CA LEU A 73 2.75 -2.04 12.17
C LEU A 73 1.43 -2.80 12.33
N TRP A 74 0.39 -2.35 11.64
CA TRP A 74 -0.92 -3.01 11.70
C TRP A 74 -0.83 -4.47 11.25
N LEU A 75 -0.25 -4.73 10.08
CA LEU A 75 -0.11 -6.07 9.52
C LEU A 75 0.90 -6.94 10.28
N ARG A 76 1.69 -6.41 11.22
CA ARG A 76 2.58 -7.22 12.06
C ARG A 76 1.88 -7.75 13.31
N ALA A 77 0.70 -7.24 13.65
CA ALA A 77 -0.06 -7.74 14.79
C ALA A 77 -0.64 -9.15 14.47
N PRO A 78 -0.62 -10.10 15.42
CA PRO A 78 -1.00 -11.49 15.13
C PRO A 78 -2.42 -11.65 14.59
N ASN A 79 -3.40 -10.96 15.20
CA ASN A 79 -4.80 -11.03 14.77
C ASN A 79 -4.98 -10.44 13.36
N ASN A 80 -4.28 -9.34 13.07
CA ASN A 80 -4.37 -8.67 11.77
C ASN A 80 -3.74 -9.50 10.65
N LEU A 81 -2.65 -10.23 10.94
CA LEU A 81 -2.08 -11.22 10.01
C LEU A 81 -3.06 -12.33 9.70
N SER A 82 -3.72 -12.87 10.73
CA SER A 82 -4.73 -13.92 10.59
C SER A 82 -5.90 -13.43 9.75
N ASP A 83 -6.45 -12.27 10.08
CA ASP A 83 -7.54 -11.63 9.33
C ASP A 83 -7.19 -11.40 7.86
N PHE A 84 -6.01 -10.83 7.59
CA PHE A 84 -5.56 -10.61 6.21
C PHE A 84 -5.43 -11.92 5.46
N PHE A 85 -4.84 -12.95 6.09
CA PHE A 85 -4.68 -14.24 5.44
C PHE A 85 -6.03 -14.90 5.17
N ASP A 86 -6.97 -14.85 6.13
CA ASP A 86 -8.32 -15.36 5.93
C ASP A 86 -9.05 -14.63 4.79
N VAL A 87 -8.96 -13.29 4.70
CA VAL A 87 -9.47 -12.52 3.55
C VAL A 87 -8.82 -12.98 2.25
N THR A 88 -7.51 -13.16 2.24
CA THR A 88 -6.72 -13.63 1.09
C THR A 88 -7.18 -15.02 0.63
N LYS A 89 -7.44 -15.94 1.58
CA LYS A 89 -7.99 -17.27 1.30
C LYS A 89 -9.38 -17.20 0.70
N LYS A 90 -10.27 -16.38 1.27
CA LYS A 90 -11.65 -16.18 0.80
C LYS A 90 -11.70 -15.62 -0.63
N ILE A 91 -10.80 -14.70 -0.95
CA ILE A 91 -10.64 -14.16 -2.30
C ILE A 91 -10.17 -15.26 -3.27
N GLY A 92 -9.26 -16.11 -2.82
CA GLY A 92 -8.67 -17.23 -3.56
C GLY A 92 -7.19 -17.01 -3.82
N LEU A 93 -6.34 -17.82 -3.15
CA LEU A 93 -4.87 -17.71 -3.23
C LEU A 93 -4.33 -17.77 -4.67
N GLU A 94 -4.89 -18.61 -5.54
CA GLU A 94 -4.45 -18.73 -6.95
C GLU A 94 -4.73 -17.48 -7.80
N ARG A 95 -5.69 -16.63 -7.38
CA ARG A 95 -5.95 -15.34 -8.06
C ARG A 95 -4.89 -14.30 -7.74
N LEU A 96 -4.09 -14.57 -6.71
CA LEU A 96 -3.12 -13.65 -6.12
C LEU A 96 -1.68 -14.06 -6.40
N LEU A 97 -1.46 -15.37 -6.37
CA LEU A 97 -0.20 -16.01 -6.65
C LEU A 97 -0.51 -17.37 -7.29
N THR A 98 -0.15 -17.55 -8.56
CA THR A 98 -0.36 -18.81 -9.27
C THR A 98 0.59 -19.89 -8.77
N LYS A 99 0.30 -21.16 -9.05
CA LYS A 99 1.20 -22.28 -8.73
C LYS A 99 2.52 -22.16 -9.49
N GLU A 100 2.46 -21.66 -10.72
CA GLU A 100 3.62 -21.42 -11.57
C GLU A 100 4.53 -20.38 -10.91
N GLU A 101 3.99 -19.23 -10.52
CA GLU A 101 4.73 -18.17 -9.83
C GLU A 101 5.28 -18.63 -8.46
N TYR A 102 4.53 -19.44 -7.70
CA TYR A 102 5.02 -19.99 -6.42
C TYR A 102 6.26 -20.89 -6.58
N ASN A 103 6.37 -21.57 -7.73
CA ASN A 103 7.49 -22.46 -8.03
C ASN A 103 8.56 -21.80 -8.93
N GLN A 104 8.32 -20.58 -9.42
CA GLN A 104 9.24 -19.85 -10.26
C GLN A 104 10.48 -19.44 -9.46
N VAL A 105 11.66 -19.63 -10.05
CA VAL A 105 12.93 -19.16 -9.48
C VAL A 105 13.01 -17.65 -9.58
N LEU A 106 13.34 -16.99 -8.48
CA LEU A 106 13.58 -15.55 -8.42
C LEU A 106 14.95 -15.24 -9.04
N ASP A 107 14.92 -14.55 -10.19
CA ASP A 107 16.09 -14.33 -11.05
C ASP A 107 16.80 -12.98 -10.79
N ASP A 108 16.10 -12.01 -10.19
CA ASP A 108 16.62 -10.65 -10.01
C ASP A 108 17.27 -10.41 -8.64
N GLU A 109 18.51 -9.94 -8.65
CA GLU A 109 19.23 -9.50 -7.44
C GLU A 109 18.67 -8.18 -6.88
N ALA A 110 18.08 -7.34 -7.74
CA ALA A 110 17.76 -5.95 -7.41
C ALA A 110 16.56 -5.81 -6.45
N TYR A 111 15.60 -6.73 -6.49
CA TYR A 111 14.37 -6.65 -5.70
C TYR A 111 14.42 -7.45 -4.39
N TRP A 112 15.19 -8.55 -4.33
CA TRP A 112 14.92 -9.63 -3.36
C TRP A 112 16.06 -9.93 -2.37
N GLY A 113 17.18 -9.22 -2.50
CA GLY A 113 18.36 -9.41 -1.66
C GLY A 113 19.09 -10.74 -1.89
N TYR A 114 20.33 -10.84 -1.40
CA TYR A 114 21.19 -12.01 -1.65
C TYR A 114 20.65 -13.33 -1.07
N ALA A 115 19.81 -13.29 -0.03
CA ALA A 115 19.33 -14.49 0.65
C ALA A 115 18.34 -15.32 -0.20
N TRP A 116 17.71 -14.69 -1.22
CA TRP A 116 16.65 -15.29 -2.03
C TRP A 116 17.02 -15.55 -3.48
N LYS A 117 18.13 -14.98 -3.95
CA LYS A 117 18.63 -15.20 -5.31
C LYS A 117 18.69 -16.69 -5.64
N GLY A 118 18.11 -17.07 -6.78
CA GLY A 118 18.16 -18.44 -7.28
C GLY A 118 17.27 -19.43 -6.51
N LYS A 119 16.34 -18.94 -5.69
CA LYS A 119 15.34 -19.76 -4.99
C LYS A 119 13.94 -19.43 -5.50
N SER A 120 13.04 -20.40 -5.49
CA SER A 120 11.61 -20.15 -5.63
C SER A 120 10.96 -19.85 -4.28
N LEU A 121 9.72 -19.34 -4.31
CA LEU A 121 8.97 -19.12 -3.06
C LEU A 121 8.73 -20.39 -2.29
N ASN A 122 8.46 -21.49 -2.99
CA ASN A 122 8.38 -22.81 -2.38
C ASN A 122 9.63 -23.15 -1.55
N MET A 123 10.82 -22.96 -2.12
CA MET A 123 12.09 -23.19 -1.42
C MET A 123 12.28 -22.26 -0.22
N ILE A 124 11.83 -21.01 -0.34
CA ILE A 124 11.91 -20.01 0.74
C ILE A 124 10.97 -20.38 1.89
N VAL A 125 9.71 -20.70 1.59
CA VAL A 125 8.69 -21.18 2.55
C VAL A 125 9.19 -22.42 3.28
N ASP A 126 9.73 -23.40 2.55
CA ASP A 126 10.28 -24.62 3.15
C ASP A 126 11.43 -24.32 4.10
N SER A 127 12.34 -23.43 3.72
CA SER A 127 13.47 -23.02 4.56
C SER A 127 12.99 -22.29 5.82
N LEU A 128 11.97 -21.44 5.71
CA LEU A 128 11.37 -20.76 6.85
C LEU A 128 10.71 -21.75 7.81
N ILE A 129 9.92 -22.70 7.32
CA ILE A 129 9.26 -23.71 8.15
C ILE A 129 10.31 -24.55 8.89
N LEU A 130 11.38 -25.00 8.21
CA LEU A 130 12.45 -25.79 8.83
C LEU A 130 13.17 -25.00 9.93
N ALA A 131 13.48 -23.72 9.68
CA ALA A 131 14.21 -22.87 10.61
C ALA A 131 13.41 -22.47 11.86
N TYR A 132 12.09 -22.70 11.90
CA TYR A 132 11.24 -22.28 13.03
C TYR A 132 11.67 -22.91 14.36
N SER A 133 12.02 -24.20 14.32
CA SER A 133 12.43 -24.99 15.49
C SER A 133 13.95 -25.07 15.71
N GLU A 134 14.75 -24.45 14.84
CA GLU A 134 16.21 -24.52 14.95
C GLU A 134 16.73 -23.60 16.07
N GLU A 135 17.65 -24.13 16.88
CA GLU A 135 18.37 -23.35 17.89
C GLU A 135 19.41 -22.43 17.23
N HIS A 136 19.69 -21.30 17.90
CA HIS A 136 20.46 -20.18 17.35
C HIS A 136 21.93 -20.55 17.10
N GLN A 137 22.22 -21.21 15.99
CA GLN A 137 23.57 -21.53 15.57
C GLN A 137 23.83 -20.90 14.19
N LYS A 138 24.49 -19.74 14.22
CA LYS A 138 24.91 -18.83 13.12
C LYS A 138 23.94 -17.73 12.70
N GLU A 139 24.54 -16.65 12.21
CA GLU A 139 23.90 -15.55 11.47
C GLU A 139 23.33 -16.09 10.14
N ASN A 140 22.12 -16.64 10.19
CA ASN A 140 21.33 -17.07 9.04
C ASN A 140 20.08 -16.19 8.96
N TYR A 141 19.77 -15.69 7.75
CA TYR A 141 18.59 -14.92 7.46
C TYR A 141 17.29 -15.50 8.08
N TYR A 142 17.08 -16.82 7.93
CA TYR A 142 15.86 -17.48 8.38
C TYR A 142 15.73 -17.50 9.91
N LEU A 143 16.84 -17.60 10.65
CA LEU A 143 16.84 -17.54 12.11
C LEU A 143 16.54 -16.10 12.58
N SER A 144 17.20 -15.11 11.97
CA SER A 144 16.93 -13.70 12.28
C SER A 144 15.49 -13.31 11.95
N PHE A 145 14.90 -13.86 10.88
CA PHE A 145 13.48 -13.70 10.56
C PHE A 145 12.60 -14.15 11.74
N TRP A 146 12.82 -15.36 12.24
CA TRP A 146 12.02 -15.89 13.34
C TRP A 146 12.24 -15.17 14.66
N GLU A 147 13.45 -14.66 14.91
CA GLU A 147 13.71 -13.80 16.06
C GLU A 147 12.85 -12.52 16.00
N ARG A 148 12.76 -11.87 14.84
CA ARG A 148 11.88 -10.70 14.67
C ARG A 148 10.41 -11.06 14.91
N ARG A 149 9.94 -12.17 14.36
CA ARG A 149 8.55 -12.63 14.55
C ARG A 149 8.24 -12.93 16.02
N ARG A 150 9.19 -13.52 16.76
CA ARG A 150 9.07 -13.76 18.21
C ARG A 150 9.00 -12.46 19.01
N VAL A 151 9.81 -11.46 18.66
CA VAL A 151 9.77 -10.13 19.27
C VAL A 151 8.42 -9.44 19.02
N GLU A 152 7.90 -9.57 17.80
CA GLU A 152 6.56 -9.09 17.39
C GLU A 152 5.41 -9.92 17.97
N LYS A 153 5.70 -11.07 18.58
CA LYS A 153 4.75 -12.06 19.11
C LYS A 153 3.79 -12.62 18.05
N ASN A 154 4.22 -12.69 16.81
CA ASN A 154 3.44 -13.19 15.67
C ASN A 154 4.06 -14.45 15.03
N ASP A 155 5.06 -15.05 15.66
CA ASP A 155 5.77 -16.22 15.16
C ASP A 155 4.86 -17.42 14.93
N VAL A 156 3.96 -17.71 15.88
CA VAL A 156 3.01 -18.83 15.73
C VAL A 156 2.07 -18.63 14.53
N VAL A 157 1.45 -17.45 14.41
CA VAL A 157 0.52 -17.20 13.30
C VAL A 157 1.23 -17.20 11.94
N VAL A 158 2.46 -16.66 11.88
CA VAL A 158 3.26 -16.69 10.65
C VAL A 158 3.61 -18.14 10.30
N PHE A 159 3.99 -18.97 11.27
CA PHE A 159 4.27 -20.38 11.04
C PHE A 159 3.03 -21.13 10.50
N ASP A 160 1.85 -20.85 11.05
CA ASP A 160 0.60 -21.46 10.58
C ASP A 160 0.25 -21.01 9.15
N ILE A 161 0.42 -19.72 8.83
CA ILE A 161 0.23 -19.19 7.48
C ILE A 161 1.17 -19.89 6.49
N LEU A 162 2.47 -20.01 6.82
CA LEU A 162 3.45 -20.69 5.97
C LEU A 162 3.06 -22.15 5.68
N ASN A 163 2.63 -22.88 6.71
CA ASN A 163 2.19 -24.27 6.55
C ASN A 163 0.91 -24.38 5.70
N GLN A 164 -0.07 -23.49 5.90
CA GLN A 164 -1.30 -23.46 5.11
C GLN A 164 -1.00 -23.09 3.64
N THR A 165 -0.17 -22.08 3.40
CA THR A 165 0.29 -21.71 2.06
C THR A 165 0.98 -22.90 1.38
N LYS A 166 1.93 -23.55 2.05
CA LYS A 166 2.58 -24.75 1.52
C LYS A 166 1.57 -25.86 1.21
N ALA A 167 0.64 -26.14 2.12
CA ALA A 167 -0.37 -27.18 1.93
C ALA A 167 -1.27 -26.88 0.72
N PHE A 168 -1.67 -25.63 0.52
CA PHE A 168 -2.47 -25.22 -0.63
C PHE A 168 -1.71 -25.42 -1.95
N TYR A 169 -0.51 -24.86 -2.08
CA TYR A 169 0.23 -24.94 -3.35
C TYR A 169 0.75 -26.34 -3.68
N THR A 170 0.94 -27.21 -2.68
CA THR A 170 1.43 -28.59 -2.90
C THR A 170 0.31 -29.63 -2.99
N LYS A 171 -0.78 -29.48 -2.24
CA LYS A 171 -1.84 -30.49 -2.10
C LYS A 171 -3.23 -29.97 -2.49
N GLY A 172 -3.39 -28.67 -2.75
CA GLY A 172 -4.69 -28.05 -2.99
C GLY A 172 -5.58 -27.98 -1.74
N VAL A 173 -5.00 -28.11 -0.54
CA VAL A 173 -5.73 -28.12 0.73
C VAL A 173 -5.69 -26.73 1.35
N ILE A 174 -6.85 -26.16 1.65
CA ILE A 174 -7.00 -24.89 2.34
C ILE A 174 -8.21 -24.93 3.26
N ASP A 175 -8.05 -24.39 4.47
CA ASP A 175 -9.15 -24.21 5.40
C ASP A 175 -9.67 -22.77 5.27
N ILE A 176 -10.95 -22.63 4.93
CA ILE A 176 -11.59 -21.32 4.73
C ILE A 176 -12.43 -21.05 5.96
N ASN A 177 -12.05 -20.00 6.69
CA ASN A 177 -12.88 -19.43 7.72
C ASN A 177 -13.97 -18.59 7.03
N GLU A 178 -15.23 -19.00 7.14
CA GLU A 178 -16.36 -18.24 6.56
C GLU A 178 -16.73 -17.02 7.43
N ASP A 179 -16.41 -17.08 8.73
CA ASP A 179 -16.77 -16.07 9.74
C ASP A 179 -15.70 -14.96 9.84
N ILE A 180 -15.30 -14.39 8.69
CA ILE A 180 -14.32 -13.29 8.63
C ILE A 180 -15.02 -11.97 8.96
N ASN A 181 -14.66 -11.36 10.08
CA ASN A 181 -15.19 -10.07 10.51
C ASN A 181 -14.43 -8.87 9.89
N ARG A 182 -14.14 -8.93 8.58
CA ARG A 182 -13.31 -7.95 7.84
C ARG A 182 -13.82 -7.72 6.41
N ASN A 183 -15.12 -7.44 6.31
CA ASN A 183 -15.78 -7.18 5.03
C ASN A 183 -15.18 -5.95 4.33
N ASP A 184 -14.75 -4.95 5.10
CA ASP A 184 -14.09 -3.75 4.58
C ASP A 184 -12.79 -4.08 3.83
N LEU A 185 -11.89 -4.84 4.45
CA LEU A 185 -10.66 -5.31 3.82
C LEU A 185 -10.95 -6.23 2.63
N TYR A 186 -11.90 -7.15 2.78
CA TYR A 186 -12.30 -8.08 1.73
C TYR A 186 -12.82 -7.38 0.47
N GLU A 187 -13.77 -6.46 0.60
CA GLU A 187 -14.36 -5.75 -0.54
C GLU A 187 -13.29 -4.93 -1.27
N LEU A 188 -12.49 -4.16 -0.52
CA LEU A 188 -11.44 -3.32 -1.11
C LEU A 188 -10.38 -4.15 -1.84
N MET A 189 -9.92 -5.26 -1.23
CA MET A 189 -8.97 -6.16 -1.89
C MET A 189 -9.56 -6.82 -3.13
N LEU A 190 -10.82 -7.26 -3.06
CA LEU A 190 -11.49 -7.90 -4.19
C LEU A 190 -11.63 -6.95 -5.38
N PHE A 191 -12.02 -5.68 -5.14
CA PHE A 191 -12.09 -4.67 -6.20
C PHE A 191 -10.75 -4.45 -6.88
N ASN A 192 -9.67 -4.29 -6.10
CA ASN A 192 -8.32 -4.14 -6.64
C ASN A 192 -7.93 -5.30 -7.57
N ILE A 193 -8.16 -6.53 -7.11
CA ILE A 193 -7.80 -7.74 -7.87
C ILE A 193 -8.60 -7.82 -9.15
N ASN A 194 -9.92 -7.60 -9.07
CA ASN A 194 -10.77 -7.65 -10.24
C ASN A 194 -10.32 -6.59 -11.25
N LEU A 195 -10.11 -5.35 -10.80
CA LEU A 195 -9.74 -4.23 -11.66
C LEU A 195 -8.36 -4.42 -12.32
N ASN A 196 -7.36 -4.91 -11.59
CA ASN A 196 -6.04 -5.27 -12.12
C ASN A 196 -6.10 -6.41 -13.15
N SER A 197 -7.04 -7.35 -12.99
CA SER A 197 -7.17 -8.51 -13.86
C SER A 197 -7.98 -8.25 -15.14
N GLU A 198 -8.78 -7.18 -15.16
CA GLU A 198 -9.66 -6.87 -16.28
C GLU A 198 -8.86 -6.29 -17.46
N LYS A 199 -9.07 -6.88 -18.64
CA LYS A 199 -8.38 -6.56 -19.89
C LYS A 199 -9.24 -5.75 -20.85
N ASP A 200 -10.56 -5.85 -20.74
CA ASP A 200 -11.51 -5.11 -21.55
C ASP A 200 -11.64 -3.66 -21.06
N SER A 201 -11.48 -2.70 -21.96
CA SER A 201 -11.52 -1.27 -21.62
C SER A 201 -12.90 -0.79 -21.16
N VAL A 202 -13.99 -1.37 -21.69
CA VAL A 202 -15.36 -0.97 -21.32
C VAL A 202 -15.68 -1.47 -19.92
N ASN A 203 -15.33 -2.73 -19.63
CA ASN A 203 -15.46 -3.27 -18.29
C ASN A 203 -14.56 -2.55 -17.29
N ARG A 204 -13.31 -2.22 -17.66
CA ARG A 204 -12.44 -1.40 -16.79
C ARG A 204 -13.09 -0.07 -16.44
N GLN A 205 -13.61 0.67 -17.42
CA GLN A 205 -14.33 1.92 -17.16
C GLN A 205 -15.47 1.71 -16.16
N LYS A 206 -16.32 0.70 -16.39
CA LYS A 206 -17.44 0.38 -15.50
C LYS A 206 -16.96 0.07 -14.08
N MET A 207 -15.94 -0.78 -13.95
CA MET A 207 -15.41 -1.20 -12.66
C MET A 207 -14.69 -0.07 -11.92
N THR A 208 -13.99 0.82 -12.62
CA THR A 208 -13.38 2.01 -12.01
C THR A 208 -14.46 2.91 -11.38
N ILE A 209 -15.60 3.09 -12.06
CA ILE A 209 -16.72 3.89 -11.53
C ILE A 209 -17.38 3.19 -10.35
N GLU A 210 -17.67 1.89 -10.46
CA GLU A 210 -18.20 1.11 -9.33
C GLU A 210 -17.27 1.16 -8.12
N TYR A 211 -15.96 1.09 -8.36
CA TYR A 211 -14.99 1.13 -7.29
C TYR A 211 -14.88 2.52 -6.65
N PHE A 212 -14.95 3.59 -7.44
CA PHE A 212 -15.06 4.95 -6.94
C PHE A 212 -16.25 5.11 -5.98
N ASP A 213 -17.43 4.60 -6.34
CA ASP A 213 -18.63 4.67 -5.50
C ASP A 213 -18.45 3.88 -4.19
N VAL A 214 -17.79 2.72 -4.24
CA VAL A 214 -17.47 1.92 -3.05
C VAL A 214 -16.50 2.65 -2.12
N LEU A 215 -15.43 3.24 -2.65
CA LEU A 215 -14.48 4.02 -1.86
C LEU A 215 -15.20 5.19 -1.17
N LYS A 216 -15.96 5.96 -1.93
CA LYS A 216 -16.73 7.10 -1.41
C LYS A 216 -17.73 6.70 -0.33
N SER A 217 -18.52 5.64 -0.55
CA SER A 217 -19.52 5.18 0.43
C SER A 217 -18.90 4.67 1.73
N ASN A 218 -17.64 4.25 1.71
CA ASN A 218 -16.86 3.88 2.89
C ASN A 218 -16.14 5.08 3.56
N GLY A 219 -16.35 6.29 3.07
CA GLY A 219 -15.68 7.51 3.54
C GLY A 219 -14.22 7.58 3.12
N LEU A 220 -13.85 6.96 1.99
CA LEU A 220 -12.48 6.95 1.44
C LEU A 220 -12.39 7.90 0.24
N GLU A 221 -12.80 9.15 0.43
CA GLU A 221 -12.94 10.10 -0.67
C GLU A 221 -11.60 10.51 -1.29
N HIS A 222 -10.52 10.51 -0.51
CA HIS A 222 -9.17 10.73 -1.03
C HIS A 222 -8.71 9.55 -1.88
N SER A 223 -8.98 8.33 -1.42
CA SER A 223 -8.71 7.12 -2.19
C SER A 223 -9.53 7.12 -3.49
N ALA A 224 -10.78 7.58 -3.44
CA ALA A 224 -11.65 7.73 -4.60
C ALA A 224 -11.07 8.76 -5.60
N TYR A 225 -10.62 9.92 -5.12
CA TYR A 225 -9.91 10.91 -5.92
C TYR A 225 -8.66 10.31 -6.58
N ASN A 226 -7.80 9.65 -5.80
CA ASN A 226 -6.56 9.05 -6.32
C ASN A 226 -6.86 8.02 -7.41
N LEU A 227 -7.87 7.17 -7.21
CA LEU A 227 -8.29 6.18 -8.20
C LEU A 227 -8.62 6.83 -9.54
N ILE A 228 -9.33 7.96 -9.56
CA ILE A 228 -9.81 8.54 -10.82
C ILE A 228 -8.86 9.55 -11.45
N SER A 229 -7.99 10.21 -10.68
CA SER A 229 -7.12 11.29 -11.19
C SER A 229 -5.63 10.96 -11.17
N GLU A 230 -5.19 9.98 -10.36
CA GLU A 230 -3.76 9.76 -10.05
C GLU A 230 -3.25 8.35 -10.39
N THR A 231 -4.14 7.50 -10.94
CA THR A 231 -3.80 6.16 -11.43
C THR A 231 -3.88 6.09 -12.96
N ASP A 232 -3.34 5.02 -13.53
CA ASP A 232 -3.50 4.66 -14.93
C ASP A 232 -4.96 4.38 -15.30
N TYR A 233 -5.86 4.18 -14.33
CA TYR A 233 -7.29 4.00 -14.61
C TYR A 233 -8.00 5.28 -15.06
N HIS A 234 -7.41 6.44 -14.78
CA HIS A 234 -7.88 7.76 -15.25
C HIS A 234 -8.16 7.76 -16.76
N GLN A 235 -7.32 7.09 -17.55
CA GLN A 235 -7.47 7.04 -19.01
C GLN A 235 -8.81 6.43 -19.47
N PHE A 236 -9.44 5.57 -18.65
CA PHE A 236 -10.70 4.91 -18.99
C PHE A 236 -11.93 5.74 -18.62
N ILE A 237 -11.77 6.78 -17.81
CA ILE A 237 -12.89 7.57 -17.26
C ILE A 237 -12.79 9.07 -17.58
N LEU A 238 -11.90 9.48 -18.49
CA LEU A 238 -11.68 10.89 -18.88
C LEU A 238 -12.97 11.70 -19.12
N GLU A 239 -13.94 11.12 -19.83
CA GLU A 239 -15.21 11.79 -20.14
C GLU A 239 -16.13 12.00 -18.93
N LYS A 240 -15.84 11.32 -17.82
CA LYS A 240 -16.64 11.33 -16.59
C LYS A 240 -15.91 11.95 -15.40
N GLU A 241 -14.61 12.21 -15.51
CA GLU A 241 -13.76 12.70 -14.41
C GLU A 241 -14.39 13.89 -13.69
N ASP A 242 -14.67 14.99 -14.42
CA ASP A 242 -15.25 16.21 -13.84
C ASP A 242 -16.56 15.92 -13.10
N SER A 243 -17.41 15.06 -13.68
CA SER A 243 -18.70 14.72 -13.08
C SER A 243 -18.55 13.89 -11.80
N LEU A 244 -17.53 13.03 -11.71
CA LEU A 244 -17.25 12.21 -10.54
C LEU A 244 -16.61 13.06 -9.42
N LEU A 245 -15.62 13.89 -9.78
CA LEU A 245 -14.93 14.80 -8.85
C LEU A 245 -15.88 15.79 -8.19
N GLN A 246 -16.88 16.30 -8.91
CA GLN A 246 -17.92 17.18 -8.36
C GLN A 246 -18.77 16.51 -7.27
N THR A 247 -18.78 15.17 -7.20
CA THR A 247 -19.54 14.45 -6.19
C THR A 247 -18.79 14.30 -4.86
N LEU A 248 -17.49 14.54 -4.83
CA LEU A 248 -16.68 14.41 -3.63
C LEU A 248 -16.74 15.68 -2.78
N THR A 249 -16.54 15.51 -1.48
CA THR A 249 -16.51 16.55 -0.46
C THR A 249 -15.06 16.84 -0.08
N TYR A 250 -14.55 18.00 -0.49
CA TYR A 250 -13.19 18.41 -0.20
C TYR A 250 -13.09 19.88 0.17
N ASP A 251 -12.06 20.20 0.94
CA ASP A 251 -11.56 21.57 1.12
C ASP A 251 -10.14 21.69 0.55
N THR A 252 -9.73 22.93 0.36
CA THR A 252 -8.36 23.27 0.01
C THR A 252 -7.50 23.37 1.27
N ILE A 253 -6.32 22.76 1.24
CA ILE A 253 -5.32 22.84 2.33
C ILE A 253 -4.04 23.50 1.84
N PRO A 254 -3.27 24.14 2.73
CA PRO A 254 -1.96 24.67 2.38
C PRO A 254 -1.02 23.58 1.83
N GLU A 255 -0.14 23.95 0.89
CA GLU A 255 0.87 23.05 0.29
C GLU A 255 1.66 22.26 1.32
N GLU A 256 2.10 22.92 2.40
CA GLU A 256 2.87 22.30 3.46
C GLU A 256 2.10 21.20 4.21
N VAL A 257 0.77 21.31 4.27
CA VAL A 257 -0.11 20.29 4.87
C VAL A 257 -0.39 19.18 3.87
N TYR A 258 -0.62 19.55 2.61
CA TYR A 258 -0.90 18.64 1.51
C TYR A 258 0.13 17.51 1.41
N TRP A 259 1.42 17.84 1.46
CA TRP A 259 2.48 16.83 1.36
C TRP A 259 2.49 15.82 2.51
N VAL A 260 2.03 16.21 3.69
CA VAL A 260 1.95 15.33 4.86
C VAL A 260 0.68 14.50 4.84
N THR A 261 -0.42 15.02 4.28
CA THR A 261 -1.73 14.36 4.29
C THR A 261 -2.00 13.53 3.03
N ARG A 262 -1.30 13.77 1.92
CA ARG A 262 -1.59 13.20 0.59
C ARG A 262 -1.70 11.66 0.55
N ASN A 263 -0.87 10.96 1.31
CA ASN A 263 -0.83 9.49 1.28
C ASN A 263 -0.88 8.84 2.65
N ASN A 264 -1.08 9.64 3.71
CA ASN A 264 -1.26 9.09 5.05
C ASN A 264 -2.65 8.44 5.12
N ALA A 265 -2.65 7.13 5.41
CA ALA A 265 -3.86 6.32 5.58
C ALA A 265 -4.79 6.20 4.35
N SER A 266 -4.35 6.58 3.14
CA SER A 266 -5.14 6.31 1.93
C SER A 266 -5.02 4.84 1.53
N TRP A 267 -6.14 4.27 1.08
CA TRP A 267 -6.17 2.92 0.51
C TRP A 267 -5.60 2.91 -0.91
N VAL A 268 -6.01 3.84 -1.77
CA VAL A 268 -5.41 4.04 -3.11
C VAL A 268 -4.35 5.13 -2.99
N ARG A 269 -3.10 4.79 -3.31
CA ARG A 269 -1.97 5.72 -3.25
C ARG A 269 -1.76 6.38 -4.62
N SER A 270 -1.40 7.67 -4.63
CA SER A 270 -1.04 8.38 -5.86
C SER A 270 0.31 7.88 -6.42
N TYR A 271 0.41 7.66 -7.74
CA TYR A 271 1.69 7.34 -8.40
C TYR A 271 2.53 8.59 -8.67
N ARG A 272 1.86 9.74 -8.86
CA ARG A 272 2.49 10.96 -9.30
C ARG A 272 2.99 11.76 -8.11
N ASP A 273 4.29 11.63 -7.82
CA ASP A 273 5.07 12.68 -7.12
C ASP A 273 5.29 13.91 -8.03
N ASN A 274 4.39 14.09 -9.01
CA ASN A 274 4.16 15.38 -9.60
C ASN A 274 3.47 16.17 -8.50
N GLY A 275 4.26 16.85 -7.70
CA GLY A 275 3.79 18.07 -7.08
C GLY A 275 3.17 19.02 -8.11
N PRO A 276 2.66 20.18 -7.67
CA PRO A 276 2.28 21.23 -8.61
C PRO A 276 3.26 21.43 -9.76
#